data_AF-A0A7W8YP32-F1
#
_entry.id   AF-A0A7W8YP32-F1
#
_cell.length_a   1.000
_cell.length_b   1.000
_cell.length_c   1.000
_cell.angle_alpha   90.00
_cell.angle_beta   90.00
_cell.angle_gamma   90.00
#
_symmetry.space_group_name_H-M   'P 1'
#
loop_
_entity.id
_entity.type
_entity.pdbx_description
1 polymer ?
#
loop_
_entity_poly.entity_id
_entity_poly.type
_entity_poly.pdbx_seq_one_letter_code
_entity_poly.pdbx_strand_id
1 'polypeptide(L)'
;MQKSFSDLEYAAKKKLTRRDRFLAEIDSVTPWGKLHKLIEPFYPKVEGAGRPPIGLARMLRMYVAQQCFGLSDEGIEDAVYDSQSIRAFVGIDLGRESAPDATTLLKFRHLLEANALTRQIFDTINGHLAEKGLMMREGTIVDATLIAAPPSTKNKDGKRDPEMHQSKKGNDWHFGMKAHIGVDAASGLVHTLVGTAGNVADVTQAHALLHGDEVAALGDAGYQGVEKRPENIGKPVTWHVAMKRSKRKALPNNKLGRLTEKLEHLKASVRAKVEHPFHVIKNLFRHRKTRYRGLTKNTAQLFTLFAFANLLLAGRRFTISESRSPS
;
A
#
# COMPACT_ATOMS: atom_id res chain seq x y z
N MET A 1 -30.47 0.21 -15.88
CA MET A 1 -30.91 -0.24 -14.54
C MET A 1 -31.87 0.82 -14.00
N GLN A 2 -33.08 0.45 -13.60
CA GLN A 2 -34.04 1.39 -13.01
C GLN A 2 -33.51 1.81 -11.62
N LYS A 3 -33.27 3.10 -11.42
CA LYS A 3 -32.74 3.63 -10.15
C LYS A 3 -33.83 3.61 -9.09
N SER A 4 -33.48 3.20 -7.87
CA SER A 4 -34.42 3.27 -6.74
C SER A 4 -34.64 4.71 -6.30
N PHE A 5 -35.72 4.97 -5.54
CA PHE A 5 -35.97 6.31 -4.96
C PHE A 5 -34.80 6.77 -4.08
N SER A 6 -34.20 5.88 -3.29
CA SER A 6 -33.05 6.21 -2.45
C SER A 6 -31.81 6.54 -3.28
N ASP A 7 -31.61 5.91 -4.45
CA ASP A 7 -30.51 6.26 -5.36
C ASP A 7 -30.69 7.64 -5.98
N LEU A 8 -31.92 8.01 -6.32
CA LEU A 8 -32.25 9.33 -6.85
C LEU A 8 -32.07 10.42 -5.80
N GLU A 9 -32.56 10.20 -4.57
CA GLU A 9 -32.36 11.12 -3.45
C GLU A 9 -30.87 11.33 -3.15
N TYR A 10 -30.10 10.24 -3.10
CA TYR A 10 -28.66 10.30 -2.83
C TYR A 10 -27.88 10.99 -3.94
N ALA A 11 -28.27 10.80 -5.20
CA ALA A 11 -27.70 11.50 -6.34
C ALA A 11 -28.06 13.00 -6.33
N ALA A 12 -29.23 13.37 -5.79
CA ALA A 12 -29.69 14.75 -5.69
C ALA A 12 -29.06 15.54 -4.52
N LYS A 13 -28.28 14.89 -3.64
CA LYS A 13 -27.63 15.58 -2.52
C LYS A 13 -26.73 16.72 -3.02
N LYS A 14 -26.81 17.88 -2.37
CA LYS A 14 -26.01 19.07 -2.75
C LYS A 14 -24.51 18.92 -2.47
N LYS A 15 -24.12 18.01 -1.57
CA LYS A 15 -22.73 17.84 -1.11
C LYS A 15 -22.19 16.47 -1.47
N LEU A 16 -21.13 16.44 -2.28
CA LEU A 16 -20.28 15.26 -2.44
C LEU A 16 -19.41 15.07 -1.20
N THR A 17 -19.58 13.94 -0.51
CA THR A 17 -18.81 13.64 0.68
C THR A 17 -17.35 13.32 0.30
N ARG A 18 -16.45 13.35 1.28
CA ARG A 18 -15.06 12.90 1.06
C ARG A 18 -15.00 11.44 0.64
N ARG A 19 -15.93 10.62 1.13
CA ARG A 19 -16.03 9.19 0.81
C ARG A 19 -16.47 8.97 -0.63
N ASP A 20 -17.48 9.72 -1.10
CA ASP A 20 -17.92 9.67 -2.50
C ASP A 20 -16.77 9.98 -3.45
N ARG A 21 -16.06 11.09 -3.20
CA ARG A 21 -14.93 11.51 -4.02
C ARG A 21 -13.83 10.46 -4.05
N PHE A 22 -13.47 9.92 -2.87
CA PHE A 22 -12.46 8.88 -2.77
C PHE A 22 -12.86 7.61 -3.54
N LEU A 23 -14.10 7.14 -3.37
CA LEU A 23 -14.58 5.93 -4.05
C LEU A 23 -14.68 6.12 -5.57
N ALA A 24 -15.12 7.29 -6.04
CA ALA A 24 -15.13 7.61 -7.46
C ALA A 24 -13.71 7.70 -8.04
N GLU A 25 -12.78 8.34 -7.31
CA GLU A 25 -11.38 8.44 -7.73
C GLU A 25 -10.76 7.06 -7.86
N ILE A 26 -10.81 6.22 -6.81
CA ILE A 26 -10.23 4.88 -6.86
C ILE A 26 -10.91 4.00 -7.91
N ASP A 27 -12.23 4.14 -8.10
CA ASP A 27 -12.96 3.41 -9.14
C ASP A 27 -12.45 3.74 -10.54
N SER A 28 -12.22 5.02 -10.82
CA SER A 28 -11.80 5.51 -12.14
C SER A 28 -10.38 5.08 -12.53
N VAL A 29 -9.47 4.98 -11.54
CA VAL A 29 -8.06 4.67 -11.80
C VAL A 29 -7.76 3.17 -11.76
N THR A 30 -8.62 2.37 -11.12
CA THR A 30 -8.40 0.93 -10.94
C THR A 30 -8.51 0.21 -12.29
N PRO A 31 -7.52 -0.59 -12.69
CA PRO A 31 -7.57 -1.36 -13.94
C PRO A 31 -8.44 -2.62 -13.79
N TRP A 32 -9.75 -2.44 -13.58
CA TRP A 32 -10.71 -3.52 -13.28
C TRP A 32 -10.61 -4.70 -14.24
N GLY A 33 -10.52 -4.44 -15.55
CA GLY A 33 -10.41 -5.50 -16.56
C GLY A 33 -9.16 -6.38 -16.38
N LYS A 34 -8.01 -5.79 -16.03
CA LYS A 34 -6.78 -6.55 -15.76
C LYS A 34 -6.89 -7.35 -14.46
N LEU A 35 -7.43 -6.73 -13.41
CA LEU A 35 -7.60 -7.40 -12.11
C LEU A 35 -8.64 -8.53 -12.14
N HIS A 36 -9.73 -8.37 -12.89
CA HIS A 36 -10.70 -9.45 -13.06
C HIS A 36 -10.07 -10.64 -13.79
N LYS A 37 -9.40 -10.42 -14.92
CA LYS A 37 -8.70 -11.48 -15.66
C LYS A 37 -7.66 -12.21 -14.83
N LEU A 38 -7.01 -11.50 -13.89
CA LEU A 38 -6.03 -12.08 -12.99
C LEU A 38 -6.65 -13.06 -11.97
N ILE A 39 -7.83 -12.73 -11.43
CA ILE A 39 -8.46 -13.48 -10.33
C ILE A 39 -9.45 -14.53 -10.84
N GLU A 40 -10.10 -14.27 -11.98
CA GLU A 40 -11.13 -15.11 -12.59
C GLU A 40 -10.77 -16.60 -12.70
N PRO A 41 -9.53 -17.01 -13.07
CA PRO A 41 -9.17 -18.42 -13.14
C PRO A 41 -9.29 -19.19 -11.81
N PHE A 42 -9.15 -18.48 -10.69
CA PHE A 42 -9.20 -19.05 -9.33
C PHE A 42 -10.58 -18.89 -8.70
N TYR A 43 -11.45 -18.06 -9.28
CA TYR A 43 -12.73 -17.71 -8.69
C TYR A 43 -13.74 -18.84 -8.86
N PRO A 44 -14.57 -19.15 -7.83
CA PRO A 44 -15.57 -20.21 -7.92
C PRO A 44 -16.50 -20.00 -9.11
N LYS A 45 -16.69 -21.06 -9.91
CA LYS A 45 -17.66 -21.09 -11.00
C LYS A 45 -18.99 -21.64 -10.51
N VAL A 46 -20.06 -21.33 -11.23
CA VAL A 46 -21.38 -21.93 -10.95
C VAL A 46 -21.30 -23.40 -11.34
N GLU A 47 -21.21 -24.28 -10.36
CA GLU A 47 -21.28 -25.74 -10.56
C GLU A 47 -22.43 -26.31 -9.73
N GLY A 48 -23.40 -26.91 -10.40
CA GLY A 48 -24.56 -27.56 -9.77
C GLY A 48 -25.69 -26.63 -9.34
N ALA A 49 -26.59 -27.15 -8.48
CA ALA A 49 -27.84 -26.51 -8.06
C ALA A 49 -27.71 -25.60 -6.81
N GLY A 50 -26.47 -25.29 -6.38
CA GLY A 50 -26.23 -24.44 -5.21
C GLY A 50 -26.47 -22.95 -5.47
N ARG A 51 -26.47 -22.14 -4.41
CA ARG A 51 -26.51 -20.67 -4.54
C ARG A 51 -25.28 -20.21 -5.35
N PRO A 52 -25.45 -19.47 -6.45
CA PRO A 52 -24.34 -19.03 -7.26
C PRO A 52 -23.40 -18.14 -6.42
N PRO A 53 -22.07 -18.23 -6.64
CA PRO A 53 -21.13 -17.33 -5.98
C PRO A 53 -21.44 -15.88 -6.34
N ILE A 54 -21.22 -14.98 -5.38
CA ILE A 54 -21.30 -13.53 -5.64
C ILE A 54 -20.33 -13.18 -6.76
N GLY A 55 -20.68 -12.25 -7.65
CA GLY A 55 -19.82 -11.87 -8.77
C GLY A 55 -18.45 -11.35 -8.32
N LEU A 56 -17.38 -11.76 -9.03
CA LEU A 56 -15.99 -11.37 -8.76
C LEU A 56 -15.81 -9.85 -8.64
N ALA A 57 -16.43 -9.08 -9.53
CA ALA A 57 -16.34 -7.63 -9.52
C ALA A 57 -16.82 -7.02 -8.19
N ARG A 58 -17.92 -7.55 -7.63
CA ARG A 58 -18.47 -7.10 -6.33
C ARG A 58 -17.54 -7.46 -5.19
N MET A 59 -17.04 -8.70 -5.16
CA MET A 59 -16.12 -9.14 -4.11
C MET A 59 -14.82 -8.35 -4.12
N LEU A 60 -14.26 -8.08 -5.31
CA LEU A 60 -13.05 -7.28 -5.43
C LEU A 60 -13.29 -5.82 -4.99
N ARG A 61 -14.42 -5.20 -5.37
CA ARG A 61 -14.80 -3.85 -4.91
C ARG A 61 -15.00 -3.81 -3.40
N MET A 62 -15.67 -4.80 -2.82
CA MET A 62 -15.83 -4.92 -1.36
C MET A 62 -14.48 -5.03 -0.66
N TYR A 63 -13.56 -5.83 -1.20
CA TYR A 63 -12.19 -5.97 -0.70
C TYR A 63 -11.41 -4.65 -0.81
N VAL A 64 -11.49 -3.94 -1.94
CA VAL A 64 -10.88 -2.59 -2.10
C VAL A 64 -11.38 -1.64 -1.04
N ALA A 65 -12.70 -1.55 -0.84
CA ALA A 65 -13.30 -0.69 0.18
C ALA A 65 -12.85 -1.08 1.60
N GLN A 66 -12.80 -2.38 1.91
CA GLN A 66 -12.31 -2.88 3.19
C GLN A 66 -10.88 -2.39 3.47
N GLN A 67 -9.97 -2.58 2.51
CA GLN A 67 -8.57 -2.19 2.68
C GLN A 67 -8.42 -0.67 2.79
N CYS A 68 -9.10 0.09 1.94
CA CYS A 68 -8.97 1.54 1.88
C CYS A 68 -9.59 2.28 3.07
N PHE A 69 -10.63 1.73 3.70
CA PHE A 69 -11.24 2.33 4.89
C PHE A 69 -10.76 1.70 6.19
N GLY A 70 -9.94 0.65 6.10
CA GLY A 70 -9.42 -0.05 7.26
C GLY A 70 -10.51 -0.75 8.06
N LEU A 71 -11.52 -1.32 7.42
CA LEU A 71 -12.64 -2.03 8.07
C LEU A 71 -12.29 -3.50 8.35
N SER A 72 -12.90 -4.13 9.36
CA SER A 72 -12.84 -5.60 9.54
C SER A 72 -13.70 -6.31 8.48
N ASP A 73 -13.82 -7.63 8.51
CA ASP A 73 -14.72 -8.36 7.60
C ASP A 73 -16.19 -8.02 7.93
N GLU A 74 -16.56 -7.98 9.21
CA GLU A 74 -17.89 -7.55 9.68
C GLU A 74 -18.10 -6.06 9.44
N GLY A 75 -17.07 -5.23 9.69
CA GLY A 75 -17.20 -3.79 9.54
C GLY A 75 -17.40 -3.34 8.09
N ILE A 76 -16.97 -4.12 7.09
CA ILE A 76 -17.31 -3.82 5.69
C ILE A 76 -18.68 -4.37 5.30
N GLU A 77 -19.10 -5.50 5.87
CA GLU A 77 -20.48 -6.00 5.73
C GLU A 77 -21.48 -4.94 6.25
N ASP A 78 -21.32 -4.49 7.50
CA ASP A 78 -22.14 -3.42 8.10
C ASP A 78 -22.09 -2.15 7.25
N ALA A 79 -20.91 -1.77 6.78
CA ALA A 79 -20.75 -0.57 5.95
C ALA A 79 -21.47 -0.66 4.59
N VAL A 80 -21.68 -1.84 4.03
CA VAL A 80 -22.48 -2.00 2.80
C VAL A 80 -23.98 -1.76 3.09
N TYR A 81 -24.46 -2.14 4.27
CA TYR A 81 -25.84 -1.84 4.69
C TYR A 81 -26.01 -0.35 5.03
N ASP A 82 -25.07 0.22 5.80
CA ASP A 82 -25.22 1.56 6.38
C ASP A 82 -24.81 2.71 5.43
N SER A 83 -23.86 2.47 4.52
CA SER A 83 -23.26 3.53 3.71
C SER A 83 -23.61 3.37 2.24
N GLN A 84 -24.55 4.19 1.75
CA GLN A 84 -24.95 4.19 0.34
C GLN A 84 -23.79 4.42 -0.63
N SER A 85 -22.78 5.23 -0.27
CA SER A 85 -21.57 5.38 -1.10
C SER A 85 -20.77 4.08 -1.26
N ILE A 86 -20.64 3.29 -0.18
CA ILE A 86 -19.90 2.01 -0.23
C ILE A 86 -20.74 0.99 -0.98
N ARG A 87 -22.04 0.92 -0.68
CA ARG A 87 -22.99 0.08 -1.40
C ARG A 87 -22.98 0.33 -2.91
N ALA A 88 -23.04 1.60 -3.33
CA ALA A 88 -22.99 1.99 -4.72
C ALA A 88 -21.65 1.61 -5.37
N PHE A 89 -20.53 1.84 -4.68
CA PHE A 89 -19.20 1.46 -5.17
C PHE A 89 -19.04 -0.06 -5.34
N VAL A 90 -19.60 -0.86 -4.42
CA VAL A 90 -19.59 -2.33 -4.50
C VAL A 90 -20.57 -2.82 -5.58
N GLY A 91 -21.63 -2.07 -5.88
CA GLY A 91 -22.63 -2.40 -6.90
C GLY A 91 -23.69 -3.36 -6.39
N ILE A 92 -24.16 -3.14 -5.15
CA ILE A 92 -25.21 -3.92 -4.50
C ILE A 92 -26.51 -3.11 -4.45
N ASP A 93 -27.60 -3.73 -4.89
CA ASP A 93 -28.96 -3.21 -4.72
C ASP A 93 -29.68 -4.04 -3.64
N LEU A 94 -29.84 -3.46 -2.45
CA LEU A 94 -30.49 -4.14 -1.32
C LEU A 94 -31.97 -4.47 -1.55
N GLY A 95 -32.62 -3.86 -2.55
CA GLY A 95 -33.97 -4.23 -2.96
C GLY A 95 -34.03 -5.53 -3.76
N ARG A 96 -32.88 -6.04 -4.23
CA ARG A 96 -32.79 -7.23 -5.09
C ARG A 96 -31.92 -8.33 -4.51
N GLU A 97 -30.86 -7.97 -3.79
CA GLU A 97 -29.88 -8.91 -3.26
C GLU A 97 -29.35 -8.50 -1.89
N SER A 98 -28.99 -9.49 -1.07
CA SER A 98 -28.31 -9.24 0.21
C SER A 98 -26.86 -8.82 -0.03
N ALA A 99 -26.28 -8.06 0.90
CA ALA A 99 -24.84 -7.85 0.90
C ALA A 99 -24.10 -9.19 1.12
N PRO A 100 -22.90 -9.37 0.54
CA PRO A 100 -22.03 -10.48 0.91
C PRO A 100 -21.68 -10.40 2.38
N ASP A 101 -21.78 -11.52 3.09
CA ASP A 101 -21.41 -11.58 4.51
C ASP A 101 -19.89 -11.59 4.71
N ALA A 102 -19.47 -11.32 5.94
CA ALA A 102 -18.08 -11.33 6.38
C ALA A 102 -17.37 -12.65 6.05
N THR A 103 -18.07 -13.78 6.12
CA THR A 103 -17.49 -15.10 5.84
C THR A 103 -17.21 -15.30 4.35
N THR A 104 -18.02 -14.70 3.49
CA THR A 104 -17.87 -14.71 2.04
C THR A 104 -16.65 -13.89 1.64
N LEU A 105 -16.46 -12.72 2.28
CA LEU A 105 -15.24 -11.93 2.10
C LEU A 105 -14.01 -12.64 2.65
N LEU A 106 -14.11 -13.30 3.81
CA LEU A 106 -13.03 -14.10 4.38
C LEU A 106 -12.56 -15.19 3.40
N LYS A 107 -13.50 -15.93 2.79
CA LYS A 107 -13.20 -16.94 1.76
C LYS A 107 -12.51 -16.32 0.54
N PHE A 108 -12.96 -15.14 0.10
CA PHE A 108 -12.30 -14.41 -0.98
C PHE A 108 -10.86 -14.01 -0.61
N ARG A 109 -10.61 -13.53 0.61
CA ARG A 109 -9.26 -13.22 1.08
C ARG A 109 -8.37 -14.47 1.12
N HIS A 110 -8.88 -15.59 1.62
CA HIS A 110 -8.16 -16.86 1.61
C HIS A 110 -7.82 -17.33 0.19
N LEU A 111 -8.72 -17.13 -0.78
CA LEU A 111 -8.45 -17.40 -2.20
C LEU A 111 -7.30 -16.53 -2.71
N LEU A 112 -7.27 -15.23 -2.37
CA LEU A 112 -6.17 -14.34 -2.75
C LEU A 112 -4.84 -14.78 -2.10
N GLU A 113 -4.86 -15.15 -0.82
CA GLU A 113 -3.69 -15.60 -0.07
C GLU A 113 -3.13 -16.93 -0.62
N ALA A 114 -4.00 -17.93 -0.82
CA ALA A 114 -3.63 -19.28 -1.25
C ALA A 114 -2.96 -19.30 -2.64
N ASN A 115 -3.34 -18.35 -3.50
CA ASN A 115 -2.83 -18.25 -4.87
C ASN A 115 -1.81 -17.11 -5.05
N ALA A 116 -1.31 -16.51 -3.95
CA ALA A 116 -0.39 -15.38 -3.95
C ALA A 116 -0.83 -14.18 -4.82
N LEU A 117 -2.14 -13.99 -4.96
CA LEU A 117 -2.73 -13.01 -5.89
C LEU A 117 -2.53 -11.57 -5.42
N THR A 118 -2.33 -11.31 -4.13
CA THR A 118 -2.12 -9.93 -3.65
C THR A 118 -0.83 -9.31 -4.21
N ARG A 119 0.24 -10.11 -4.31
CA ARG A 119 1.48 -9.69 -4.99
C ARG A 119 1.24 -9.47 -6.48
N GLN A 120 0.52 -10.38 -7.13
CA GLN A 120 0.20 -10.23 -8.56
C GLN A 120 -0.70 -9.01 -8.83
N ILE A 121 -1.61 -8.65 -7.92
CA ILE A 121 -2.41 -7.43 -7.98
C ILE A 121 -1.50 -6.20 -7.90
N PHE A 122 -0.53 -6.20 -6.99
CA PHE A 122 0.46 -5.13 -6.87
C PHE A 122 1.29 -4.98 -8.15
N ASP A 123 1.83 -6.08 -8.68
CA ASP A 123 2.62 -6.09 -9.91
C ASP A 123 1.77 -5.65 -11.13
N THR A 124 0.51 -6.08 -11.21
CA THR A 124 -0.42 -5.71 -12.29
C THR A 124 -0.77 -4.23 -12.26
N ILE A 125 -1.00 -3.67 -11.07
CA ILE A 125 -1.25 -2.23 -10.91
C ILE A 125 -0.01 -1.42 -11.27
N ASN A 126 1.18 -1.85 -10.82
CA ASN A 126 2.43 -1.17 -11.14
C ASN A 126 2.71 -1.22 -12.65
N GLY A 127 2.51 -2.37 -13.29
CA GLY A 127 2.60 -2.51 -14.75
C GLY A 127 1.65 -1.56 -15.48
N HIS A 128 0.40 -1.47 -15.04
CA HIS A 128 -0.58 -0.52 -15.59
C HIS A 128 -0.17 0.95 -15.42
N LEU A 129 0.43 1.31 -14.29
CA LEU A 129 0.93 2.67 -14.05
C LEU A 129 2.20 2.96 -14.88
N ALA A 130 3.07 1.96 -15.06
CA ALA A 130 4.25 2.05 -15.90
C ALA A 130 3.89 2.22 -17.38
N GLU A 131 2.89 1.50 -17.90
CA GLU A 131 2.36 1.67 -19.26
C GLU A 131 1.85 3.11 -19.51
N LYS A 132 1.38 3.78 -18.45
CA LYS A 132 0.96 5.19 -18.49
C LYS A 132 2.11 6.20 -18.27
N GLY A 133 3.35 5.74 -18.24
CA GLY A 133 4.53 6.58 -18.03
C GLY A 133 4.68 7.15 -16.62
N LEU A 134 3.97 6.59 -15.63
CA LEU A 134 3.96 7.12 -14.26
C LEU A 134 5.01 6.51 -13.34
N MET A 135 5.75 5.50 -13.80
CA MET A 135 6.88 4.92 -13.08
C MET A 135 8.14 5.03 -13.93
N MET A 136 9.15 5.71 -13.38
CA MET A 136 10.50 5.70 -13.95
C MET A 136 11.34 4.63 -13.26
N ARG A 137 12.45 4.24 -13.92
CA ARG A 137 13.27 3.10 -13.52
C ARG A 137 14.68 3.48 -13.03
N GLU A 138 15.11 4.72 -13.18
CA GLU A 138 16.53 5.06 -12.99
C GLU A 138 16.87 5.46 -11.54
N GLY A 139 15.89 5.90 -10.76
CA GLY A 139 16.10 6.38 -9.40
C GLY A 139 15.15 5.74 -8.40
N THR A 140 15.69 5.16 -7.32
CA THR A 140 14.89 4.51 -6.27
C THR A 140 15.18 5.12 -4.90
N ILE A 141 14.15 5.28 -4.08
CA ILE A 141 14.25 5.60 -2.66
C ILE A 141 13.94 4.33 -1.88
N VAL A 142 14.85 3.91 -1.01
CA VAL A 142 14.63 2.80 -0.09
C VAL A 142 14.30 3.34 1.30
N ASP A 143 13.23 2.81 1.89
CA ASP A 143 12.88 3.12 3.28
C ASP A 143 12.06 2.00 3.91
N ALA A 144 11.98 2.02 5.23
CA ALA A 144 11.26 1.03 6.01
C ALA A 144 10.34 1.69 7.04
N THR A 145 9.13 1.16 7.15
CA THR A 145 8.21 1.53 8.22
C THR A 145 7.93 0.37 9.16
N LEU A 146 7.94 0.65 10.46
CA LEU A 146 7.40 -0.27 11.47
C LEU A 146 5.87 -0.28 11.42
N ILE A 147 5.31 -1.49 11.46
CA ILE A 147 3.89 -1.79 11.65
C ILE A 147 3.75 -2.56 12.96
N ALA A 148 3.01 -1.99 13.91
CA ALA A 148 2.93 -2.53 15.25
C ALA A 148 2.06 -3.79 15.29
N ALA A 149 2.51 -4.82 15.98
CA ALA A 149 1.70 -5.98 16.32
C ALA A 149 1.23 -5.89 17.79
N PRO A 150 0.07 -6.48 18.14
CA PRO A 150 -0.34 -6.62 19.53
C PRO A 150 0.73 -7.39 20.34
N PRO A 151 1.33 -6.82 21.40
CA PRO A 151 2.33 -7.51 22.20
C PRO A 151 1.70 -8.44 23.26
N SER A 152 0.37 -8.49 23.33
CA SER A 152 -0.38 -9.19 24.38
C SER A 152 -0.17 -10.70 24.30
N THR A 153 0.13 -11.31 25.45
CA THR A 153 0.13 -12.76 25.68
C THR A 153 -1.19 -13.27 26.25
N LYS A 154 -2.19 -12.39 26.47
CA LYS A 154 -3.51 -12.74 26.98
C LYS A 154 -4.36 -13.40 25.89
N ASN A 155 -3.99 -14.63 25.53
CA ASN A 155 -4.72 -15.52 24.63
C ASN A 155 -4.61 -16.96 25.16
N LYS A 156 -5.34 -17.89 24.56
CA LYS A 156 -5.39 -19.30 24.98
C LYS A 156 -4.00 -19.95 25.09
N ASP A 157 -3.07 -19.55 24.23
CA ASP A 157 -1.72 -20.14 24.16
C ASP A 157 -0.71 -19.43 25.08
N GLY A 158 -1.09 -18.33 25.73
CA GLY A 158 -0.19 -17.54 26.59
C GLY A 158 0.99 -16.89 25.85
N LYS A 159 0.98 -16.84 24.51
CA LYS A 159 2.13 -16.48 23.68
C LYS A 159 1.82 -15.30 22.76
N ARG A 160 2.80 -14.41 22.58
CA ARG A 160 2.78 -13.41 21.50
C ARG A 160 2.96 -14.06 20.14
N ASP A 161 2.69 -13.33 19.07
CA ASP A 161 3.00 -13.80 17.72
C ASP A 161 4.51 -14.11 17.60
N PRO A 162 4.91 -15.35 17.27
CA PRO A 162 6.30 -15.76 17.25
C PRO A 162 7.10 -15.15 16.09
N GLU A 163 6.43 -14.68 15.02
CA GLU A 163 7.10 -14.09 13.85
C GLU A 163 7.24 -12.56 13.96
N MET A 164 6.68 -11.97 15.03
CA MET A 164 6.79 -10.54 15.34
C MET A 164 7.90 -10.32 16.37
N HIS A 165 8.68 -9.27 16.18
CA HIS A 165 9.87 -9.02 17.02
C HIS A 165 9.97 -7.56 17.46
N GLN A 166 10.70 -7.35 18.55
CA GLN A 166 10.97 -6.01 19.07
C GLN A 166 12.02 -5.31 18.22
N SER A 167 11.82 -4.02 18.02
CA SER A 167 12.74 -3.11 17.36
C SER A 167 12.78 -1.81 18.14
N LYS A 168 13.95 -1.19 18.25
CA LYS A 168 14.11 0.10 18.90
C LYS A 168 14.14 1.20 17.85
N LYS A 169 13.24 2.17 17.94
CA LYS A 169 13.25 3.38 17.11
C LYS A 169 13.40 4.59 18.00
N GLY A 170 14.57 5.24 17.94
CA GLY A 170 14.92 6.28 18.90
C GLY A 170 15.01 5.71 20.32
N ASN A 171 14.22 6.23 21.25
CA ASN A 171 14.14 5.71 22.62
C ASN A 171 12.97 4.72 22.83
N ASP A 172 12.09 4.58 21.85
CA ASP A 172 10.89 3.77 21.98
C ASP A 172 11.10 2.35 21.45
N TRP A 173 10.53 1.39 22.16
CA TRP A 173 10.47 -0.01 21.74
C TRP A 173 9.14 -0.30 21.06
N HIS A 174 9.21 -0.90 19.88
CA HIS A 174 8.05 -1.31 19.11
C HIS A 174 8.11 -2.81 18.89
N PHE A 175 6.97 -3.49 19.06
CA PHE A 175 6.81 -4.90 18.72
C PHE A 175 6.03 -5.03 17.42
N GLY A 176 6.54 -5.80 16.46
CA GLY A 176 5.84 -6.04 15.20
C GLY A 176 6.75 -6.40 14.04
N MET A 177 6.39 -5.91 12.86
CA MET A 177 7.08 -6.14 11.60
C MET A 177 7.55 -4.82 10.97
N LYS A 178 8.40 -4.94 9.96
CA LYS A 178 8.79 -3.85 9.06
C LYS A 178 8.24 -4.11 7.67
N ALA A 179 7.75 -3.06 7.05
CA ALA A 179 7.48 -3.00 5.62
C ALA A 179 8.57 -2.16 4.97
N HIS A 180 9.46 -2.81 4.23
CA HIS A 180 10.52 -2.20 3.45
C HIS A 180 10.01 -1.96 2.04
N ILE A 181 10.19 -0.75 1.53
CA ILE A 181 9.71 -0.38 0.19
C ILE A 181 10.80 0.24 -0.66
N GLY A 182 10.79 -0.10 -1.94
CA GLY A 182 11.45 0.64 -3.01
C GLY A 182 10.44 1.55 -3.68
N VAL A 183 10.76 2.84 -3.76
CA VAL A 183 9.87 3.88 -4.29
C VAL A 183 10.58 4.62 -5.40
N ASP A 184 9.92 4.78 -6.55
CA ASP A 184 10.50 5.52 -7.67
C ASP A 184 10.75 6.98 -7.24
N ALA A 185 11.97 7.46 -7.40
CA ALA A 185 12.41 8.77 -6.95
C ALA A 185 11.74 9.90 -7.73
N ALA A 186 11.29 9.65 -8.97
CA ALA A 186 10.53 10.62 -9.75
C ALA A 186 9.08 10.66 -9.27
N SER A 187 8.41 9.51 -9.27
CA SER A 187 6.97 9.43 -9.03
C SER A 187 6.54 9.28 -7.57
N GLY A 188 7.40 8.83 -6.66
CA GLY A 188 6.98 8.51 -5.31
C GLY A 188 6.03 7.29 -5.23
N LEU A 189 5.89 6.51 -6.30
CA LEU A 189 5.11 5.28 -6.33
C LEU A 189 5.97 4.08 -5.91
N VAL A 190 5.36 3.15 -5.18
CA VAL A 190 6.05 1.97 -4.65
C VAL A 190 6.17 0.91 -5.74
N HIS A 191 7.38 0.51 -6.11
CA HIS A 191 7.59 -0.56 -7.10
C HIS A 191 7.97 -1.89 -6.45
N THR A 192 8.60 -1.88 -5.27
CA THR A 192 9.01 -3.10 -4.57
C THR A 192 8.61 -3.04 -3.10
N LEU A 193 8.26 -4.20 -2.53
CA LEU A 193 7.87 -4.35 -1.12
C LEU A 193 8.45 -5.65 -0.56
N VAL A 194 9.03 -5.57 0.63
CA VAL A 194 9.48 -6.72 1.42
C VAL A 194 8.98 -6.58 2.86
N GLY A 195 8.30 -7.60 3.39
CA GLY A 195 7.88 -7.66 4.79
C GLY A 195 8.83 -8.52 5.62
N THR A 196 9.32 -8.00 6.74
CA THR A 196 10.22 -8.74 7.65
C THR A 196 9.83 -8.56 9.11
N ALA A 197 10.35 -9.40 9.99
CA ALA A 197 10.29 -9.16 11.42
C ALA A 197 10.92 -7.80 11.81
N GLY A 198 10.46 -7.22 12.91
CA GLY A 198 10.86 -5.88 13.36
C GLY A 198 12.35 -5.72 13.68
N ASN A 199 13.03 -6.79 14.07
CA ASN A 199 14.44 -6.80 14.44
C ASN A 199 15.39 -6.84 13.22
N VAL A 200 14.90 -7.12 12.02
CA VAL A 200 15.73 -7.16 10.82
C VAL A 200 16.25 -5.77 10.49
N ALA A 201 17.55 -5.66 10.20
CA ALA A 201 18.21 -4.39 9.90
C ALA A 201 17.90 -3.94 8.46
N ASP A 202 17.54 -2.66 8.29
CA ASP A 202 17.02 -2.12 7.02
C ASP A 202 18.06 -2.25 5.88
N VAL A 203 19.33 -2.02 6.20
CA VAL A 203 20.47 -2.17 5.27
C VAL A 203 20.57 -3.57 4.64
N THR A 204 20.08 -4.62 5.32
CA THR A 204 20.12 -6.00 4.79
C THR A 204 19.14 -6.21 3.65
N GLN A 205 18.03 -5.46 3.65
CA GLN A 205 16.96 -5.61 2.67
C GLN A 205 17.13 -4.71 1.45
N ALA A 206 18.05 -3.74 1.50
CA ALA A 206 18.22 -2.72 0.47
C ALA A 206 18.37 -3.29 -0.95
N HIS A 207 19.12 -4.38 -1.10
CA HIS A 207 19.36 -5.03 -2.39
C HIS A 207 18.07 -5.61 -3.00
N ALA A 208 17.14 -6.08 -2.16
CA ALA A 208 15.87 -6.67 -2.57
C ALA A 208 14.80 -5.61 -2.85
N LEU A 209 15.08 -4.33 -2.56
CA LEU A 209 14.19 -3.21 -2.84
C LEU A 209 14.45 -2.57 -4.20
N LEU A 210 15.52 -2.97 -4.88
CA LEU A 210 15.83 -2.53 -6.24
C LEU A 210 15.14 -3.43 -7.26
N HIS A 211 14.76 -2.88 -8.41
CA HIS A 211 14.15 -3.62 -9.52
C HIS A 211 15.15 -3.98 -10.63
N GLY A 212 16.39 -3.49 -10.57
CA GLY A 212 17.53 -3.89 -11.40
C GLY A 212 17.94 -2.90 -12.50
N ASP A 213 17.10 -1.91 -12.80
CA ASP A 213 17.36 -0.89 -13.83
C ASP A 213 17.84 0.44 -13.21
N GLU A 214 18.02 0.50 -11.88
CA GLU A 214 18.42 1.72 -11.18
C GLU A 214 19.87 2.13 -11.46
N VAL A 215 20.07 3.45 -11.60
CA VAL A 215 21.38 4.09 -11.63
C VAL A 215 21.70 4.75 -10.29
N ALA A 216 20.67 5.19 -9.55
CA ALA A 216 20.81 5.84 -8.25
C ALA A 216 19.81 5.32 -7.22
N ALA A 217 20.29 5.10 -5.98
CA ALA A 217 19.46 4.68 -4.86
C ALA A 217 19.65 5.62 -3.66
N LEU A 218 18.56 6.14 -3.09
CA LEU A 218 18.58 7.03 -1.94
C LEU A 218 18.07 6.31 -0.69
N GLY A 219 18.81 6.42 0.41
CA GLY A 219 18.47 5.74 1.67
C GLY A 219 18.59 6.65 2.89
N ASP A 220 17.93 6.24 3.97
CA ASP A 220 18.07 6.87 5.28
C ASP A 220 19.38 6.51 5.99
N ALA A 221 19.64 7.15 7.14
CA ALA A 221 20.88 6.91 7.86
C ALA A 221 21.00 5.46 8.41
N GLY A 222 19.91 4.70 8.43
CA GLY A 222 19.87 3.26 8.71
C GLY A 222 20.44 2.39 7.59
N TYR A 223 20.56 2.93 6.36
CA TYR A 223 21.20 2.28 5.22
C TYR A 223 22.70 2.61 5.08
N GLN A 224 23.33 3.19 6.10
CA GLN A 224 24.77 3.49 6.06
C GLN A 224 25.60 2.21 5.91
N GLY A 225 26.51 2.18 4.92
CA GLY A 225 27.35 1.02 4.59
C GLY A 225 26.69 0.01 3.65
N VAL A 226 25.53 0.34 3.07
CA VAL A 226 24.83 -0.48 2.08
C VAL A 226 25.68 -0.79 0.85
N GLU A 227 26.57 0.12 0.47
CA GLU A 227 27.48 0.00 -0.68
C GLU A 227 28.59 -1.03 -0.45
N LYS A 228 28.93 -1.31 0.82
CA LYS A 228 30.00 -2.25 1.19
C LYS A 228 29.50 -3.68 1.37
N ARG A 229 28.19 -3.89 1.24
CA ARG A 229 27.57 -5.17 1.46
C ARG A 229 27.80 -6.11 0.27
N PRO A 230 28.06 -7.41 0.48
CA PRO A 230 28.27 -8.38 -0.60
C PRO A 230 27.17 -8.36 -1.66
N GLU A 231 25.92 -8.15 -1.26
CA GLU A 231 24.76 -8.15 -2.15
C GLU A 231 24.71 -6.93 -3.11
N ASN A 232 25.52 -5.90 -2.86
CA ASN A 232 25.55 -4.64 -3.63
C ASN A 232 26.91 -4.33 -4.27
N ILE A 233 27.97 -5.06 -3.91
CA ILE A 233 29.27 -4.93 -4.55
C ILE A 233 29.12 -5.30 -6.03
N GLY A 234 29.65 -4.44 -6.93
CA GLY A 234 29.63 -4.68 -8.37
C GLY A 234 28.32 -4.32 -9.07
N LYS A 235 27.28 -3.85 -8.35
CA LYS A 235 26.07 -3.32 -8.99
C LYS A 235 26.32 -1.89 -9.51
N PRO A 236 25.79 -1.52 -10.69
CA PRO A 236 25.95 -0.20 -11.29
C PRO A 236 25.05 0.87 -10.63
N VAL A 237 24.87 0.80 -9.31
CA VAL A 237 23.95 1.66 -8.55
C VAL A 237 24.74 2.59 -7.63
N THR A 238 24.53 3.89 -7.78
CA THR A 238 25.13 4.89 -6.89
C THR A 238 24.25 5.11 -5.66
N TRP A 239 24.77 4.78 -4.48
CA TRP A 239 24.05 4.95 -3.22
C TRP A 239 24.23 6.36 -2.63
N HIS A 240 23.12 7.08 -2.45
CA HIS A 240 23.05 8.37 -1.78
C HIS A 240 22.38 8.23 -0.42
N VAL A 241 23.14 7.74 0.56
CA VAL A 241 22.67 7.57 1.94
C VAL A 241 22.73 8.90 2.70
N ALA A 242 21.68 9.20 3.46
CA ALA A 242 21.61 10.38 4.31
C ALA A 242 22.67 10.35 5.42
N MET A 243 23.28 11.50 5.69
CA MET A 243 24.28 11.66 6.74
C MET A 243 23.62 11.55 8.13
N LYS A 244 24.32 10.90 9.09
CA LYS A 244 23.88 10.83 10.49
C LYS A 244 23.71 12.23 11.08
N ARG A 245 22.66 12.42 11.89
CA ARG A 245 22.32 13.72 12.51
C ARG A 245 23.47 14.32 13.34
N SER A 246 24.24 13.50 14.05
CA SER A 246 25.41 13.95 14.82
C SER A 246 26.49 14.54 13.93
N LYS A 247 26.82 13.86 12.82
CA LYS A 247 27.79 14.36 11.83
C LYS A 247 27.31 15.63 11.15
N ARG A 248 26.02 15.71 10.81
CA ARG A 248 25.42 16.92 10.23
C ARG A 248 25.49 18.12 11.17
N LYS A 249 25.28 17.93 12.48
CA LYS A 249 25.43 19.00 13.49
C LYS A 249 26.88 19.45 13.69
N ALA A 250 27.84 18.58 13.43
CA ALA A 250 29.27 18.86 13.58
C ALA A 250 29.91 19.46 12.32
N LEU A 251 29.11 19.83 11.30
CA LEU A 251 29.63 20.44 10.09
C LEU A 251 30.25 21.81 10.40
N PRO A 252 31.43 22.13 9.84
CA PRO A 252 32.06 23.42 10.06
C PRO A 252 31.23 24.55 9.42
N ASN A 253 31.20 25.73 10.03
CA ASN A 253 30.54 26.92 9.46
C ASN A 253 31.39 27.60 8.37
N ASN A 254 31.87 26.81 7.41
CA ASN A 254 32.62 27.27 6.25
C ASN A 254 31.86 26.95 4.96
N LYS A 255 32.41 27.37 3.81
CA LYS A 255 31.78 27.15 2.49
C LYS A 255 31.51 25.66 2.21
N LEU A 256 32.44 24.78 2.57
CA LEU A 256 32.30 23.33 2.40
C LEU A 256 31.17 22.74 3.25
N GLY A 257 31.06 23.15 4.52
CA GLY A 257 29.98 22.73 5.41
C GLY A 257 28.60 23.16 4.90
N ARG A 258 28.46 24.41 4.43
CA ARG A 258 27.21 24.91 3.82
C ARG A 258 26.85 24.17 2.53
N LEU A 259 27.82 23.85 1.68
CA LEU A 259 27.59 23.05 0.47
C LEU A 259 27.14 21.61 0.81
N THR A 260 27.76 21.01 1.82
CA THR A 260 27.40 19.67 2.32
C THR A 260 25.98 19.67 2.88
N GLU A 261 25.61 20.71 3.63
CA GLU A 261 24.26 20.88 4.14
C GLU A 261 23.23 21.03 3.02
N LYS A 262 23.53 21.81 1.97
CA LYS A 262 22.67 21.91 0.78
C LYS A 262 22.48 20.56 0.10
N LEU A 263 23.54 19.77 -0.03
CA LEU A 263 23.48 18.43 -0.62
C LEU A 263 22.61 17.48 0.23
N GLU A 264 22.77 17.50 1.55
CA GLU A 264 21.92 16.72 2.46
C GLU A 264 20.46 17.17 2.44
N HIS A 265 20.21 18.48 2.27
CA HIS A 265 18.86 19.02 2.09
C HIS A 265 18.24 18.53 0.78
N LEU A 266 18.98 18.51 -0.33
CA LEU A 266 18.52 17.98 -1.61
C LEU A 266 18.17 16.49 -1.51
N LYS A 267 19.04 15.67 -0.89
CA LYS A 267 18.73 14.25 -0.63
C LYS A 267 17.45 14.08 0.18
N ALA A 268 17.29 14.87 1.25
CA ALA A 268 16.10 14.81 2.09
C ALA A 268 14.83 15.22 1.33
N SER A 269 14.93 16.23 0.45
CA SER A 269 13.81 16.67 -0.39
C SER A 269 13.33 15.60 -1.36
N VAL A 270 14.24 14.86 -2.01
CA VAL A 270 13.88 13.72 -2.85
C VAL A 270 13.27 12.61 -2.01
N ARG A 271 13.92 12.25 -0.90
CA ARG A 271 13.46 11.19 0.00
C ARG A 271 12.08 11.45 0.61
N ALA A 272 11.70 12.71 0.83
CA ALA A 272 10.39 13.05 1.39
C ALA A 272 9.20 12.44 0.60
N LYS A 273 9.39 12.08 -0.68
CA LYS A 273 8.37 11.38 -1.48
C LYS A 273 7.95 10.02 -0.89
N VAL A 274 8.87 9.29 -0.24
CA VAL A 274 8.58 7.98 0.39
C VAL A 274 7.58 8.08 1.54
N GLU A 275 7.48 9.26 2.17
CA GLU A 275 6.53 9.53 3.25
C GLU A 275 5.07 9.52 2.74
N HIS A 276 4.84 9.78 1.44
CA HIS A 276 3.49 9.81 0.88
C HIS A 276 2.81 8.42 0.89
N PRO A 277 3.41 7.35 0.34
CA PRO A 277 2.88 5.99 0.51
C PRO A 277 2.63 5.62 1.98
N PHE A 278 3.60 5.88 2.87
CA PHE A 278 3.43 5.57 4.30
C PHE A 278 2.28 6.35 4.94
N HIS A 279 2.11 7.62 4.58
CA HIS A 279 0.99 8.44 5.04
C HIS A 279 -0.35 7.87 4.57
N VAL A 280 -0.46 7.47 3.29
CA VAL A 280 -1.68 6.85 2.75
C VAL A 280 -2.01 5.60 3.55
N ILE A 281 -1.06 4.68 3.75
CA ILE A 281 -1.30 3.44 4.49
C ILE A 281 -1.72 3.70 5.93
N LYS A 282 -0.95 4.52 6.67
CA LYS A 282 -1.15 4.68 8.12
C LYS A 282 -2.31 5.60 8.50
N ASN A 283 -2.58 6.63 7.70
CA ASN A 283 -3.54 7.67 8.05
C ASN A 283 -4.81 7.61 7.22
N LEU A 284 -4.71 7.43 5.90
CA LEU A 284 -5.90 7.36 5.05
C LEU A 284 -6.54 5.97 5.15
N PHE A 285 -5.75 4.91 4.99
CA PHE A 285 -6.22 3.52 5.06
C PHE A 285 -6.27 2.98 6.50
N ARG A 286 -5.83 3.78 7.48
CA ARG A 286 -5.88 3.47 8.92
C ARG A 286 -5.13 2.17 9.29
N HIS A 287 -4.18 1.72 8.46
CA HIS A 287 -3.38 0.54 8.70
C HIS A 287 -2.18 0.89 9.59
N ARG A 288 -2.43 0.98 10.90
CA ARG A 288 -1.40 1.31 11.92
C ARG A 288 -0.88 0.08 12.67
N LYS A 289 -1.64 -1.01 12.64
CA LYS A 289 -1.32 -2.27 13.32
C LYS A 289 -1.53 -3.44 12.37
N THR A 290 -0.77 -4.51 12.59
CA THR A 290 -0.99 -5.79 11.92
C THR A 290 -2.40 -6.31 12.23
N ARG A 291 -3.01 -6.97 11.25
CA ARG A 291 -4.37 -7.53 11.38
C ARG A 291 -4.38 -9.03 11.55
N TYR A 292 -3.32 -9.67 11.08
CA TYR A 292 -3.21 -11.12 11.04
C TYR A 292 -2.07 -11.59 11.93
N ARG A 293 -2.09 -12.88 12.29
CA ARG A 293 -0.92 -13.56 12.84
C ARG A 293 0.01 -14.01 11.71
N GLY A 294 1.31 -13.93 11.94
CA GLY A 294 2.36 -14.34 11.02
C GLY A 294 2.74 -13.28 9.98
N LEU A 295 3.96 -13.36 9.47
CA LEU A 295 4.50 -12.41 8.49
C LEU A 295 3.87 -12.60 7.12
N THR A 296 3.64 -13.84 6.69
CA THR A 296 3.13 -14.15 5.34
C THR A 296 1.81 -13.43 5.05
N LYS A 297 0.83 -13.54 5.95
CA LYS A 297 -0.49 -12.90 5.78
C LYS A 297 -0.44 -11.38 5.83
N ASN A 298 0.35 -10.82 6.76
CA ASN A 298 0.50 -9.37 6.84
C ASN A 298 1.24 -8.81 5.62
N THR A 299 2.28 -9.49 5.14
CA THR A 299 2.97 -9.11 3.89
C THR A 299 2.05 -9.21 2.68
N ALA A 300 1.24 -10.27 2.59
CA ALA A 300 0.22 -10.39 1.55
C ALA A 300 -0.77 -9.20 1.57
N GLN A 301 -1.21 -8.76 2.75
CA GLN A 301 -2.06 -7.58 2.87
C GLN A 301 -1.34 -6.29 2.44
N LEU A 302 -0.07 -6.14 2.82
CA LEU A 302 0.73 -4.96 2.48
C LEU A 302 0.85 -4.78 0.96
N PHE A 303 0.97 -5.86 0.17
CA PHE A 303 0.97 -5.75 -1.29
C PHE A 303 -0.29 -5.06 -1.81
N THR A 304 -1.47 -5.52 -1.39
CA THR A 304 -2.74 -4.90 -1.77
C THR A 304 -2.82 -3.43 -1.33
N LEU A 305 -2.42 -3.16 -0.09
CA LEU A 305 -2.45 -1.82 0.49
C LEU A 305 -1.57 -0.84 -0.30
N PHE A 306 -0.33 -1.21 -0.61
CA PHE A 306 0.56 -0.38 -1.42
C PHE A 306 0.10 -0.27 -2.88
N ALA A 307 -0.52 -1.32 -3.44
CA ALA A 307 -1.09 -1.27 -4.78
C ALA A 307 -2.20 -0.20 -4.87
N PHE A 308 -3.14 -0.20 -3.92
CA PHE A 308 -4.21 0.80 -3.88
C PHE A 308 -3.70 2.18 -3.48
N ALA A 309 -2.64 2.27 -2.66
CA ALA A 309 -1.98 3.54 -2.38
C ALA A 309 -1.36 4.15 -3.64
N ASN A 310 -0.72 3.33 -4.48
CA ASN A 310 -0.18 3.78 -5.77
C ASN A 310 -1.28 4.31 -6.68
N LEU A 311 -2.42 3.63 -6.78
CA LEU A 311 -3.58 4.11 -7.54
C LEU A 311 -4.05 5.48 -7.05
N LEU A 312 -4.18 5.67 -5.74
CA LEU A 312 -4.58 6.95 -5.16
C LEU A 312 -3.55 8.07 -5.42
N LEU A 313 -2.26 7.76 -5.29
CA LEU A 313 -1.18 8.73 -5.52
C LEU A 313 -1.08 9.10 -7.01
N ALA A 314 -1.31 8.14 -7.91
CA ALA A 314 -1.40 8.35 -9.34
C ALA A 314 -2.67 9.12 -9.74
N GLY A 315 -3.82 8.82 -9.13
CA GLY A 315 -5.11 9.50 -9.34
C GLY A 315 -5.03 11.01 -9.19
N ARG A 316 -4.36 11.47 -8.13
CA ARG A 316 -4.10 12.89 -7.89
C ARG A 316 -3.28 13.56 -9.00
N ARG A 317 -2.47 12.80 -9.74
CA ARG A 317 -1.66 13.33 -10.84
C ARG A 317 -2.46 13.45 -12.13
N PHE A 318 -3.39 12.53 -12.38
CA PHE A 318 -4.32 12.64 -13.51
C PHE A 318 -5.17 13.93 -13.39
N THR A 319 -5.71 14.22 -12.20
CA THR A 319 -6.53 15.42 -11.94
C THR A 319 -5.74 16.74 -12.03
N ILE A 320 -4.46 16.74 -11.66
CA ILE A 320 -3.59 17.92 -11.83
C ILE A 320 -3.17 18.13 -13.31
N SER A 321 -3.04 17.06 -14.09
CA SER A 321 -2.71 17.14 -15.52
C SER A 321 -3.86 17.72 -16.35
N GLU A 322 -5.10 17.28 -16.08
CA GLU A 322 -6.28 17.78 -16.81
C GLU A 322 -6.61 19.25 -16.49
N SER A 323 -6.22 19.76 -15.31
CA SER A 323 -6.39 21.16 -14.95
C SER A 323 -5.27 22.08 -15.45
N ARG A 324 -4.24 21.53 -16.09
CA ARG A 324 -3.09 22.28 -16.64
C ARG A 324 -3.06 22.35 -18.17
N SER A 325 -4.08 21.86 -18.86
CA SER A 325 -4.27 22.17 -20.28
C SER A 325 -4.55 23.67 -20.43
N PRO A 326 -3.63 24.46 -21.02
CA PRO A 326 -3.91 25.85 -21.31
C PRO A 326 -4.99 25.89 -22.39
N SER A 327 -5.97 26.78 -22.17
CA SER A 327 -6.91 27.24 -23.21
C SER A 327 -6.14 27.92 -24.34
#